data_AF-A0A351IW60-F1
#
_entry.id   AF-A0A351IW60-F1
#
_cell.length_a   1.000
_cell.length_b   1.000
_cell.length_c   1.000
_cell.angle_alpha   90.00
_cell.angle_beta   90.00
_cell.angle_gamma   90.00
#
_symmetry.space_group_name_H-M   'P 1'
#
loop_
_entity.id
_entity.type
_entity.pdbx_description
1 polymer ?
#
loop_
_entity_poly.entity_id
_entity_poly.type
_entity_poly.pdbx_seq_one_letter_code
_entity_poly.pdbx_strand_id
1 'polypeptide(L)'
;MSTPNVERAAPRFQPPVTALLSGLLIAAAVPPWGWWPAAFMGLALLDRLLADRPTSSRFRTGLLVGVAWALPSTIWVVDLSPPGWLLAAALHALWLGLAAALVPAGRWRRPGLVGAVTLAELVRWSVPFGGVPLASIALGQAGGPLAPVVRIAGPLLLVALTVAG
;
A
#
# COMPACT_ATOMS: atom_id res chain seq x y z
N MET A 1 -51.27 1.84 10.28
CA MET A 1 -50.46 0.78 10.93
C MET A 1 -49.14 0.74 10.18
N SER A 2 -48.17 1.57 10.59
CA SER A 2 -46.90 1.78 9.87
C SER A 2 -45.82 0.89 10.46
N THR A 3 -45.26 0.00 9.64
CA THR A 3 -44.08 -0.79 10.00
C THR A 3 -42.86 0.13 10.16
N PRO A 4 -42.09 0.06 11.27
CA PRO A 4 -40.86 0.82 11.38
C PRO A 4 -39.84 0.33 10.35
N ASN A 5 -39.36 1.24 9.53
CA ASN A 5 -38.31 1.01 8.55
C ASN A 5 -37.00 0.76 9.31
N VAL A 6 -36.62 -0.51 9.47
CA VAL A 6 -35.31 -0.88 10.01
C VAL A 6 -34.29 -0.59 8.91
N GLU A 7 -33.91 0.67 8.80
CA GLU A 7 -32.79 1.11 7.99
C GLU A 7 -31.54 0.47 8.62
N ARG A 8 -31.17 -0.71 8.11
CA ARG A 8 -29.91 -1.37 8.48
C ARG A 8 -28.81 -0.38 8.15
N ALA A 9 -28.26 0.27 9.17
CA ALA A 9 -27.12 1.16 9.03
C ALA A 9 -25.99 0.35 8.39
N ALA A 10 -25.83 0.48 7.07
CA ALA A 10 -24.73 -0.12 6.35
C ALA A 10 -23.44 0.33 7.05
N PRO A 11 -22.44 -0.56 7.22
CA PRO A 11 -21.22 -0.23 7.92
C PRO A 11 -20.60 1.02 7.28
N ARG A 12 -20.58 2.13 8.02
CA ARG A 12 -19.95 3.37 7.59
C ARG A 12 -18.45 3.18 7.72
N PHE A 13 -17.79 2.85 6.62
CA PHE A 13 -16.33 2.83 6.58
C PHE A 13 -15.81 4.20 6.99
N GLN A 14 -15.10 4.27 8.12
CA GLN A 14 -14.34 5.46 8.46
C GLN A 14 -13.09 5.47 7.59
N PRO A 15 -12.96 6.41 6.62
CA PRO A 15 -11.86 6.41 5.66
C PRO A 15 -10.46 6.36 6.31
N PRO A 16 -10.15 7.09 7.41
CA PRO A 16 -8.82 7.02 8.01
C PRO A 16 -8.54 5.68 8.70
N VAL A 17 -9.51 5.10 9.42
CA VAL A 17 -9.35 3.79 10.08
C VAL A 17 -9.12 2.69 9.04
N THR A 18 -9.87 2.74 7.94
CA THR A 18 -9.73 1.77 6.85
C THR A 18 -8.39 1.94 6.12
N ALA A 19 -7.89 3.17 5.99
CA ALA A 19 -6.56 3.45 5.43
C ALA A 19 -5.44 2.89 6.33
N LEU A 20 -5.54 3.08 7.65
CA LEU A 20 -4.61 2.50 8.60
C LEU A 20 -4.64 0.97 8.54
N LEU A 21 -5.83 0.36 8.52
CA LEU A 21 -5.98 -1.09 8.37
C LEU A 21 -5.37 -1.60 7.06
N SER A 22 -5.59 -0.90 5.95
CA SER A 22 -5.00 -1.22 4.65
C SER A 22 -3.47 -1.23 4.72
N GLY A 23 -2.85 -0.19 5.31
CA GLY A 23 -1.39 -0.15 5.49
C GLY A 23 -0.86 -1.23 6.42
N LEU A 24 -1.55 -1.50 7.54
CA LEU A 24 -1.16 -2.55 8.49
C LEU A 24 -1.27 -3.95 7.90
N LEU A 25 -2.25 -4.22 7.04
CA LEU A 25 -2.36 -5.47 6.29
C LEU A 25 -1.19 -5.65 5.32
N ILE A 26 -0.75 -4.58 4.65
CA ILE A 26 0.44 -4.64 3.80
C ILE A 26 1.69 -4.86 4.67
N ALA A 27 1.81 -4.20 5.82
CA ALA A 27 2.91 -4.41 6.77
C ALA A 27 2.98 -5.85 7.28
N ALA A 28 1.84 -6.49 7.55
CA ALA A 28 1.79 -7.88 8.01
C ALA A 28 2.35 -8.88 6.98
N ALA A 29 2.40 -8.51 5.70
CA ALA A 29 3.06 -9.32 4.68
C ALA A 29 4.59 -9.20 4.72
N VAL A 30 5.13 -8.08 5.21
CA VAL A 30 6.58 -7.80 5.27
C VAL A 30 7.21 -8.50 6.49
N PRO A 31 8.51 -8.88 6.45
CA PRO A 31 9.22 -9.34 7.64
C PRO A 31 9.07 -8.38 8.83
N PRO A 32 8.94 -8.90 10.07
CA PRO A 32 9.19 -10.30 10.45
C PRO A 32 8.01 -11.27 10.24
N TRP A 33 6.80 -10.79 9.96
CA TRP A 33 5.60 -11.66 9.94
C TRP A 33 5.48 -12.50 8.67
N GLY A 34 5.76 -11.92 7.49
CA GLY A 34 5.76 -12.68 6.24
C GLY A 34 4.39 -13.23 5.80
N TRP A 35 3.27 -12.70 6.32
CA TRP A 35 1.93 -13.18 5.99
C TRP A 35 1.47 -12.65 4.62
N TRP A 36 2.07 -13.18 3.56
CA TRP A 36 1.90 -12.75 2.17
C TRP A 36 0.45 -12.55 1.69
N PRO A 37 -0.59 -13.29 2.14
CA PRO A 37 -1.97 -13.06 1.68
C PRO A 37 -2.50 -11.68 2.11
N ALA A 38 -1.98 -11.12 3.20
CA ALA A 38 -2.42 -9.85 3.75
C ALA A 38 -2.20 -8.67 2.80
N ALA A 39 -1.15 -8.72 1.98
CA ALA A 39 -0.86 -7.69 0.99
C ALA A 39 -2.02 -7.50 0.01
N PHE A 40 -2.62 -8.59 -0.50
CA PHE A 40 -3.76 -8.52 -1.41
C PHE A 40 -4.96 -7.86 -0.76
N MET A 41 -5.26 -8.21 0.50
CA MET A 41 -6.35 -7.57 1.25
C MET A 41 -6.10 -6.08 1.47
N GLY A 42 -4.88 -5.71 1.86
CA GLY A 42 -4.49 -4.32 2.05
C GLY A 42 -4.58 -3.49 0.76
N LEU A 43 -4.10 -4.02 -0.37
CA LEU A 43 -4.14 -3.37 -1.69
C LEU A 43 -5.57 -3.28 -2.25
N ALA A 44 -6.40 -4.29 -2.01
CA ALA A 44 -7.83 -4.24 -2.35
C ALA A 44 -8.58 -3.17 -1.56
N LEU A 45 -8.26 -3.00 -0.27
CA LEU A 45 -8.80 -1.90 0.54
C LEU A 45 -8.32 -0.54 0.05
N LEU A 46 -7.02 -0.41 -0.30
CA LEU A 46 -6.49 0.82 -0.88
C LEU A 46 -7.29 1.23 -2.12
N ASP A 47 -7.50 0.33 -3.09
CA ASP A 47 -8.29 0.67 -4.29
C ASP A 47 -9.71 1.15 -3.97
N ARG A 48 -10.39 0.47 -3.05
CA ARG A 48 -11.73 0.87 -2.61
C ARG A 48 -11.73 2.27 -2.00
N LEU A 49 -10.68 2.63 -1.26
CA LEU A 49 -10.55 3.96 -0.68
C LEU A 49 -10.25 5.05 -1.73
N LEU A 50 -9.66 4.70 -2.87
CA LEU A 50 -9.40 5.64 -3.97
C LEU A 50 -10.61 5.82 -4.90
N ALA A 51 -11.54 4.88 -4.90
CA ALA A 51 -12.74 4.90 -5.75
C ALA A 51 -13.58 6.16 -5.49
N ASP A 52 -13.95 6.86 -6.57
CA ASP A 52 -14.82 8.04 -6.58
C ASP A 52 -14.39 9.19 -5.64
N ARG A 53 -13.10 9.22 -5.27
CA ARG A 53 -12.51 10.29 -4.47
C ARG A 53 -11.73 11.30 -5.32
N PRO A 54 -11.69 12.59 -4.91
CA PRO A 54 -10.84 13.60 -5.55
C PRO A 54 -9.35 13.32 -5.28
N THR A 55 -8.48 13.84 -6.15
CA THR A 55 -7.02 13.63 -6.10
C THR A 55 -6.39 13.95 -4.74
N SER A 56 -6.82 15.03 -4.08
CA SER A 56 -6.32 15.41 -2.74
C SER A 56 -6.68 14.39 -1.66
N SER A 57 -7.87 13.78 -1.74
CA SER A 57 -8.29 12.71 -0.84
C SER A 57 -7.52 11.42 -1.11
N ARG A 58 -7.24 11.11 -2.39
CA ARG A 58 -6.41 9.97 -2.77
C ARG A 58 -4.99 10.11 -2.23
N PHE A 59 -4.40 11.30 -2.37
CA PHE A 59 -3.08 11.62 -1.82
C PHE A 59 -3.02 11.40 -0.31
N ARG A 60 -3.97 11.98 0.46
CA ARG A 60 -4.03 11.81 1.92
C ARG A 60 -4.24 10.35 2.33
N THR A 61 -5.06 9.61 1.57
CA THR A 61 -5.27 8.17 1.79
C THR A 61 -3.97 7.39 1.59
N GLY A 62 -3.28 7.62 0.47
CA GLY A 62 -1.99 6.98 0.20
C GLY A 62 -0.92 7.33 1.23
N LEU A 63 -0.89 8.58 1.72
CA LEU A 63 -0.02 8.96 2.85
C LEU A 63 -0.32 8.14 4.11
N LEU A 64 -1.59 8.06 4.52
CA LEU A 64 -1.97 7.31 5.73
C LEU A 64 -1.65 5.82 5.62
N VAL A 65 -1.98 5.21 4.47
CA VAL A 65 -1.64 3.81 4.18
C VAL A 65 -0.13 3.61 4.22
N GLY A 66 0.64 4.52 3.61
CA GLY A 66 2.08 4.42 3.53
C GLY A 66 2.77 4.58 4.88
N VAL A 67 2.27 5.45 5.76
CA VAL A 67 2.74 5.57 7.15
C VAL A 67 2.45 4.29 7.93
N ALA A 68 1.21 3.80 7.86
CA ALA A 68 0.78 2.59 8.56
C ALA A 68 1.50 1.33 8.08
N TRP A 69 1.94 1.31 6.81
CA TRP A 69 2.78 0.26 6.26
C TRP A 69 4.24 0.41 6.71
N ALA A 70 4.83 1.59 6.49
CA ALA A 70 6.27 1.78 6.66
C ALA A 70 6.72 1.67 8.10
N LEU A 71 6.05 2.38 9.03
CA LEU A 71 6.49 2.48 10.43
C LEU A 71 6.69 1.11 11.11
N PRO A 72 5.70 0.20 11.14
CA PRO A 72 5.89 -1.11 11.77
C PRO A 72 6.88 -1.98 10.99
N SER A 73 6.88 -1.91 9.66
CA SER A 73 7.75 -2.75 8.81
C SER A 73 9.23 -2.37 8.91
N THR A 74 9.54 -1.16 9.33
CA THR A 74 10.92 -0.65 9.43
C THR A 74 11.30 -0.24 10.85
N ILE A 75 10.54 -0.67 11.86
CA ILE A 75 10.77 -0.26 13.26
C ILE A 75 12.19 -0.57 13.75
N TRP A 76 12.80 -1.65 13.26
CA TRP A 76 14.19 -2.03 13.55
C TRP A 76 15.23 -0.97 13.15
N VAL A 77 14.89 -0.04 12.25
CA VAL A 77 15.76 1.09 11.89
C VAL A 77 15.92 2.07 13.05
N VAL A 78 15.00 2.08 14.03
CA VAL A 78 15.09 2.94 15.22
C VAL A 78 16.39 2.73 15.98
N ASP A 79 16.90 1.50 16.03
CA ASP A 79 18.14 1.14 16.72
C ASP A 79 19.39 1.69 16.00
N LEU A 80 19.26 2.02 14.71
CA LEU A 80 20.31 2.65 13.90
C LEU A 80 20.21 4.17 13.93
N SER A 81 18.99 4.69 13.79
CA SER A 81 18.71 6.13 13.76
C SER A 81 17.20 6.40 13.90
N PRO A 82 16.72 6.86 15.07
CA PRO A 82 15.31 7.25 15.21
C PRO A 82 14.86 8.35 14.25
N PRO A 83 15.64 9.44 14.00
CA PRO A 83 15.29 10.43 12.99
C PRO A 83 15.26 9.85 11.57
N GLY A 84 16.21 8.96 11.23
CA GLY A 84 16.28 8.31 9.93
C GLY A 84 15.08 7.40 9.67
N TRP A 85 14.61 6.67 10.70
CA TRP A 85 13.42 5.84 10.63
C TRP A 85 12.17 6.65 10.28
N LEU A 86 11.95 7.78 10.98
CA LEU A 86 10.82 8.67 10.71
C LEU A 86 10.90 9.28 9.31
N LEU A 87 12.09 9.72 8.89
CA LEU A 87 12.30 10.27 7.54
C LEU A 87 12.05 9.23 6.45
N ALA A 88 12.53 8.00 6.63
CA ALA A 88 12.31 6.90 5.69
C ALA A 88 10.82 6.54 5.59
N ALA A 89 10.10 6.49 6.71
CA ALA A 89 8.67 6.24 6.72
C ALA A 89 7.86 7.39 6.09
N ALA A 90 8.23 8.64 6.34
CA ALA A 90 7.61 9.81 5.73
C ALA A 90 7.80 9.83 4.21
N LEU A 91 9.01 9.51 3.74
CA LEU A 91 9.31 9.43 2.32
C LEU A 91 8.62 8.25 1.64
N HIS A 92 8.60 7.08 2.29
CA HIS A 92 7.80 5.93 1.86
C HIS A 92 6.35 6.34 1.64
N ALA A 93 5.76 6.99 2.64
CA ALA A 93 4.38 7.46 2.59
C ALA A 93 4.15 8.47 1.49
N LEU A 94 5.09 9.42 1.29
CA LEU A 94 5.00 10.42 0.23
C LEU A 94 4.91 9.77 -1.15
N TRP A 95 5.78 8.79 -1.44
CA TRP A 95 5.73 8.06 -2.72
C TRP A 95 4.40 7.35 -2.93
N LEU A 96 3.85 6.72 -1.89
CA LEU A 96 2.54 6.07 -1.99
C LEU A 96 1.38 7.08 -2.13
N GLY A 97 1.47 8.22 -1.44
CA GLY A 97 0.54 9.34 -1.59
C GLY A 97 0.51 9.87 -3.03
N LEU A 98 1.69 10.10 -3.61
CA LEU A 98 1.83 10.53 -5.00
C LEU A 98 1.29 9.47 -5.98
N ALA A 99 1.62 8.18 -5.76
CA ALA A 99 1.08 7.09 -6.57
C ALA A 99 -0.45 7.06 -6.52
N ALA A 100 -1.04 7.14 -5.32
CA ALA A 100 -2.48 7.16 -5.11
C ALA A 100 -3.15 8.36 -5.81
N ALA A 101 -2.51 9.53 -5.80
CA ALA A 101 -2.98 10.73 -6.47
C ALA A 101 -2.99 10.57 -8.01
N LEU A 102 -2.03 9.83 -8.57
CA LEU A 102 -1.92 9.57 -10.00
C LEU A 102 -2.90 8.50 -10.51
N VAL A 103 -3.53 7.73 -9.62
CA VAL A 103 -4.52 6.73 -10.03
C VAL A 103 -5.72 7.43 -10.69
N PRO A 104 -6.10 7.09 -11.93
CA PRO A 104 -7.21 7.71 -12.64
C PRO A 104 -8.56 7.28 -12.07
N ALA A 105 -9.61 8.06 -12.35
CA ALA A 105 -10.98 7.71 -11.98
C ALA A 105 -11.63 6.73 -12.99
N GLY A 106 -12.73 6.08 -12.59
CA GLY A 106 -13.53 5.24 -13.46
C GLY A 106 -12.86 3.91 -13.87
N ARG A 107 -13.11 3.45 -15.11
CA ARG A 107 -12.71 2.13 -15.61
C ARG A 107 -11.20 1.88 -15.64
N TRP A 108 -10.38 2.94 -15.72
CA TRP A 108 -8.92 2.85 -15.77
C TRP A 108 -8.27 2.81 -14.38
N ARG A 109 -9.05 2.91 -13.30
CA ARG A 109 -8.53 2.97 -11.93
C ARG A 109 -7.67 1.77 -11.57
N ARG A 110 -8.12 0.54 -11.89
CA ARG A 110 -7.39 -0.69 -11.59
C ARG A 110 -6.04 -0.80 -12.31
N PRO A 111 -5.97 -0.71 -13.65
CA PRO A 111 -4.69 -0.71 -14.33
C PRO A 111 -3.81 0.48 -13.94
N GLY A 112 -4.42 1.64 -13.65
CA GLY A 112 -3.71 2.81 -13.15
C GLY A 112 -3.13 2.63 -11.75
N LEU A 113 -3.81 1.92 -10.85
CA LEU A 113 -3.27 1.56 -9.53
C LEU A 113 -2.05 0.65 -9.67
N VAL A 114 -2.16 -0.39 -10.50
CA VAL A 114 -1.03 -1.31 -10.79
C VAL A 114 0.16 -0.53 -11.32
N GLY A 115 -0.04 0.32 -12.33
CA GLY A 115 1.02 1.14 -12.90
C GLY A 115 1.62 2.13 -11.89
N ALA A 116 0.77 2.87 -11.16
CA ALA A 116 1.23 3.91 -10.23
C ALA A 116 1.99 3.35 -9.03
N VAL A 117 1.49 2.27 -8.40
CA VAL A 117 2.17 1.63 -7.27
C VAL A 117 3.46 0.95 -7.71
N THR A 118 3.47 0.28 -8.85
CA THR A 118 4.68 -0.35 -9.41
C THR A 118 5.74 0.70 -9.75
N LEU A 119 5.32 1.83 -10.35
CA LEU A 119 6.23 2.95 -10.64
C LEU A 119 6.80 3.55 -9.35
N ALA A 120 5.97 3.72 -8.32
CA ALA A 120 6.45 4.23 -7.03
C ALA A 120 7.49 3.29 -6.41
N GLU A 121 7.27 1.97 -6.44
CA GLU A 121 8.27 0.98 -6.03
C GLU A 121 9.56 1.12 -6.84
N LEU A 122 9.50 1.16 -8.17
CA LEU A 122 10.68 1.37 -9.01
C LEU A 122 11.47 2.65 -8.65
N VAL A 123 10.76 3.75 -8.44
CA VAL A 123 11.37 5.04 -8.05
C VAL A 123 12.06 4.92 -6.70
N ARG A 124 11.41 4.31 -5.70
CA ARG A 124 11.98 4.09 -4.36
C ARG A 124 13.23 3.21 -4.37
N TRP A 125 13.35 2.32 -5.35
CA TRP A 125 14.51 1.45 -5.53
C TRP A 125 15.69 2.17 -6.18
N SER A 126 15.46 3.39 -6.70
CA SER A 126 16.47 4.17 -7.40
C SER A 126 16.85 5.46 -6.64
N VAL A 127 15.87 6.09 -5.98
CA VAL A 127 16.05 7.40 -5.33
C VAL A 127 15.19 7.55 -4.07
N PRO A 128 15.61 8.40 -3.12
CA PRO A 128 16.91 9.08 -3.02
C PRO A 128 18.02 8.12 -2.57
N PHE A 129 19.28 8.57 -2.65
CA PHE A 129 20.47 7.86 -2.13
C PHE A 129 20.74 6.48 -2.77
N GLY A 130 20.44 6.34 -4.06
CA GLY A 130 20.59 5.06 -4.77
C GLY A 130 19.46 4.06 -4.50
N GLY A 131 18.50 4.42 -3.65
CA GLY A 131 17.31 3.63 -3.34
C GLY A 131 17.59 2.48 -2.38
N VAL A 132 16.69 2.32 -1.40
CA VAL A 132 16.70 1.16 -0.52
C VAL A 132 15.25 0.71 -0.36
N PRO A 133 14.85 -0.46 -0.94
CA PRO A 133 13.48 -0.95 -0.91
C PRO A 133 13.10 -1.51 0.46
N LEU A 134 13.18 -0.68 1.50
CA LEU A 134 12.71 -1.00 2.83
C LEU A 134 11.21 -1.25 2.78
N ALA A 135 10.80 -2.40 3.32
CA ALA A 135 9.41 -2.82 3.33
C ALA A 135 8.74 -2.82 1.95
N SER A 136 9.37 -3.40 0.92
CA SER A 136 8.76 -3.50 -0.42
C SER A 136 7.69 -4.59 -0.50
N ILE A 137 6.75 -4.44 -1.44
CA ILE A 137 5.73 -5.44 -1.77
C ILE A 137 6.40 -6.76 -2.19
N ALA A 138 7.48 -6.68 -2.98
CA ALA A 138 8.24 -7.85 -3.39
C ALA A 138 8.78 -8.64 -2.19
N LEU A 139 9.30 -7.95 -1.17
CA LEU A 139 9.78 -8.59 0.06
C LEU A 139 8.63 -9.30 0.80
N GLY A 140 7.44 -8.68 0.84
CA GLY A 140 6.26 -9.28 1.47
C GLY A 140 5.69 -10.50 0.74
N GLN A 141 6.14 -10.76 -0.49
CA GLN A 141 5.75 -11.93 -1.28
C GLN A 141 6.85 -12.99 -1.37
N ALA A 142 7.98 -12.84 -0.67
CA ALA A 142 9.11 -13.75 -0.77
C ALA A 142 8.75 -15.22 -0.43
N GLY A 143 7.80 -15.44 0.47
CA GLY A 143 7.25 -16.76 0.81
C GLY A 143 5.93 -17.12 0.10
N GLY A 144 5.47 -16.28 -0.83
CA GLY A 144 4.19 -16.44 -1.52
C GLY A 144 4.29 -17.27 -2.80
N PRO A 145 3.16 -17.74 -3.34
CA PRO A 145 3.11 -18.57 -4.55
C PRO A 145 3.58 -17.84 -5.81
N LEU A 146 3.58 -16.49 -5.80
CA LEU A 146 4.05 -15.66 -6.91
C LEU A 146 5.57 -15.45 -6.91
N ALA A 147 6.28 -15.81 -5.83
CA ALA A 147 7.73 -15.62 -5.70
C ALA A 147 8.57 -16.16 -6.89
N PRO A 148 8.23 -17.31 -7.52
CA PRO A 148 8.98 -17.82 -8.67
C PRO A 148 9.04 -16.86 -9.86
N VAL A 149 8.08 -15.92 -10.01
CA VAL A 149 8.02 -14.98 -11.13
C VAL A 149 9.22 -14.03 -11.18
N VAL A 150 9.90 -13.83 -10.04
CA VAL A 150 11.11 -13.00 -9.93
C VAL A 150 12.21 -13.51 -10.87
N ARG A 151 12.23 -14.83 -11.16
CA ARG A 151 13.20 -15.43 -12.08
C ARG A 151 12.96 -15.06 -13.54
N ILE A 152 11.77 -14.58 -13.89
CA ILE A 152 11.37 -14.26 -15.27
C ILE A 152 11.71 -12.82 -15.60
N ALA A 153 11.21 -11.87 -14.79
CA ALA A 153 11.36 -10.43 -15.07
C ALA A 153 11.69 -9.61 -13.80
N GLY A 154 12.26 -10.25 -12.79
CA GLY A 154 12.70 -9.60 -11.57
C GLY A 154 11.57 -9.23 -10.60
N PRO A 155 11.93 -8.58 -9.48
CA PRO A 155 10.99 -8.31 -8.39
C PRO A 155 9.94 -7.25 -8.73
N LEU A 156 10.13 -6.38 -9.74
CA LEU A 156 9.09 -5.43 -10.16
C LEU A 156 7.88 -6.13 -10.77
N LEU A 157 8.08 -7.23 -11.50
CA LEU A 157 6.96 -8.03 -12.00
C LEU A 157 6.17 -8.62 -10.83
N LEU A 158 6.85 -9.08 -9.78
CA LEU A 158 6.20 -9.57 -8.57
C LEU A 158 5.35 -8.47 -7.91
N VAL A 159 5.87 -7.24 -7.82
CA VAL A 159 5.08 -6.07 -7.34
C VAL A 159 3.83 -5.89 -8.21
N ALA A 160 3.98 -5.79 -9.53
CA ALA A 160 2.88 -5.53 -10.45
C ALA A 160 1.78 -6.59 -10.34
N LEU A 161 2.15 -7.87 -10.27
CA LEU A 161 1.21 -8.99 -10.12
C LEU A 161 0.51 -8.98 -8.75
N THR A 162 1.22 -8.58 -7.69
CA THR A 162 0.64 -8.49 -6.35
C THR A 162 -0.40 -7.38 -6.26
N VAL A 163 -0.15 -6.25 -6.92
CA VAL A 163 -1.12 -5.13 -6.98
C VAL A 163 -2.29 -5.45 -7.91
N ALA A 164 -2.09 -6.32 -8.90
CA ALA A 164 -3.12 -6.74 -9.84
C ALA A 164 -4.09 -7.80 -9.28
N GLY A 165 -3.64 -8.62 -8.32
CA GLY A 165 -4.44 -9.64 -7.63
C GLY A 165 -5.43 -9.07 -6.63
#